data_AF-A0A4Y5ZSD4-F1
#
_entry.id   AF-A0A4Y5ZSD4-F1
#
_cell.length_a   1.000
_cell.length_b   1.000
_cell.length_c   1.000
_cell.angle_alpha   90.00
_cell.angle_beta   90.00
_cell.angle_gamma   90.00
#
_symmetry.space_group_name_H-M   'P 1'
#
loop_
_entity.id
_entity.type
_entity.pdbx_description
1 polymer ?
#
loop_
_entity_poly.entity_id
_entity_poly.type
_entity_poly.pdbx_seq_one_letter_code
_entity_poly.pdbx_strand_id
1 'polypeptide(L)'
;MWNLLKQHVSRYTPDVVENICGTPKADFLKVCEVLASTSAADRTTTFLYALGWTQHTVGAQNIRTMAMIQLLLGNMGWPVAA
;
A
#
# COMPACT_ATOMS: atom_id res chain seq x y z
N MET A 1 12.74 -10.86 -9.77
CA MET A 1 11.71 -9.83 -9.50
C MET A 1 11.71 -9.36 -8.05
N TRP A 2 11.54 -10.25 -7.07
CA TRP A 2 11.50 -9.89 -5.63
C TRP A 2 12.65 -9.00 -5.13
N ASN A 3 13.90 -9.37 -5.41
CA ASN A 3 15.07 -8.61 -4.94
C ASN A 3 15.13 -7.21 -5.55
N LEU A 4 14.75 -7.06 -6.82
CA LEU A 4 14.70 -5.76 -7.50
C LEU A 4 13.59 -4.88 -6.92
N LEU A 5 12.42 -5.47 -6.59
CA LEU A 5 11.34 -4.75 -5.93
C LEU A 5 11.80 -4.23 -4.57
N LYS A 6 12.38 -5.11 -3.73
CA LYS A 6 12.91 -4.74 -2.41
C LYS A 6 13.93 -3.60 -2.52
N GLN A 7 14.85 -3.67 -3.47
CA GLN A 7 15.83 -2.61 -3.72
C GLN A 7 15.14 -1.30 -4.16
N HIS A 8 14.19 -1.36 -5.07
CA HIS A 8 13.51 -0.18 -5.61
C HIS A 8 12.78 0.63 -4.53
N VAL A 9 12.10 -0.07 -3.61
CA VAL A 9 11.29 0.56 -2.56
C VAL A 9 12.07 0.95 -1.31
N SER A 10 13.34 0.52 -1.19
CA SER A 10 14.19 0.79 -0.01
C SER A 10 14.36 2.27 0.35
N ARG A 11 14.16 3.17 -0.62
CA ARG A 11 14.27 4.63 -0.46
C ARG A 11 13.06 5.27 0.23
N TYR A 12 11.92 4.57 0.32
CA TYR A 12 10.68 5.12 0.90
C TYR A 12 10.61 4.82 2.40
N THR A 13 11.50 5.46 3.17
CA THR A 13 11.49 5.39 4.64
C THR A 13 10.33 6.21 5.21
N PRO A 14 9.90 5.95 6.47
CA PRO A 14 8.85 6.77 7.09
C PRO A 14 9.17 8.27 7.13
N ASP A 15 10.45 8.64 7.26
CA ASP A 15 10.88 10.05 7.26
C ASP A 15 10.73 10.69 5.87
N VAL A 16 11.02 9.94 4.80
CA VAL A 16 10.77 10.37 3.43
C VAL A 16 9.28 10.53 3.16
N VAL A 17 8.46 9.61 3.70
CA VAL A 17 6.99 9.68 3.59
C VAL A 17 6.46 10.91 4.32
N GLU A 18 6.87 11.16 5.55
CA GLU A 18 6.43 12.34 6.32
C GLU A 18 6.84 13.64 5.61
N ASN A 19 8.08 13.72 5.12
CA ASN A 19 8.59 14.90 4.41
C ASN A 19 7.86 15.20 3.10
N ILE A 20 7.47 14.18 2.32
CA ILE A 20 6.83 14.38 1.01
C ILE A 20 5.30 14.48 1.13
N CYS A 21 4.68 13.63 1.96
CA CYS A 21 3.23 13.49 2.06
C CYS A 21 2.62 14.33 3.19
N GLY A 22 3.43 14.84 4.13
CA GLY A 22 2.96 15.59 5.30
C GLY A 22 2.18 14.75 6.32
N THR A 23 2.09 13.44 6.13
CA THR A 23 1.43 12.54 7.08
C THR A 23 2.37 12.29 8.26
N PRO A 24 1.96 12.55 9.51
CA PRO A 24 2.78 12.26 10.67
C PRO A 24 3.23 10.80 10.70
N LYS A 25 4.49 10.55 11.05
CA LYS A 25 5.08 9.21 11.07
C LYS A 25 4.28 8.21 11.89
N ALA A 26 3.71 8.65 13.01
CA ALA A 26 2.86 7.80 13.86
C ALA A 26 1.58 7.35 13.13
N ASP A 27 0.93 8.24 12.39
CA ASP A 27 -0.28 7.92 11.63
C ASP A 27 0.04 6.98 10.47
N PHE A 28 1.16 7.23 9.78
CA PHE A 28 1.66 6.34 8.73
C PHE A 28 1.92 4.93 9.25
N LEU A 29 2.64 4.80 10.37
CA LEU A 29 2.96 3.50 10.98
C LEU A 29 1.69 2.76 11.41
N LYS A 30 0.69 3.46 11.96
CA LYS A 30 -0.61 2.87 12.31
C LYS A 30 -1.31 2.26 11.09
N VAL A 31 -1.31 2.95 9.96
CA VAL A 31 -1.88 2.42 8.71
C VAL A 31 -1.09 1.21 8.22
N CYS A 32 0.24 1.26 8.27
CA CYS A 32 1.10 0.14 7.91
C CYS A 32 0.84 -1.10 8.77
N GLU A 33 0.69 -0.94 10.09
CA GLU A 33 0.38 -2.04 11.02
C GLU A 33 -0.97 -2.69 10.70
N VAL A 34 -2.00 -1.87 10.45
CA VAL A 34 -3.34 -2.37 10.09
C VAL A 34 -3.30 -3.14 8.77
N LEU A 35 -2.67 -2.60 7.73
CA LEU A 35 -2.54 -3.26 6.43
C LEU A 35 -1.69 -4.54 6.53
N ALA A 36 -0.58 -4.50 7.26
CA ALA A 36 0.28 -5.67 7.43
C ALA A 36 -0.44 -6.80 8.19
N SER A 37 -1.37 -6.47 9.08
CA SER A 37 -2.17 -7.45 9.81
C SER A 37 -3.10 -8.29 8.91
N THR A 38 -3.31 -7.90 7.66
CA THR A 38 -4.08 -8.67 6.65
C THR A 38 -3.20 -9.47 5.70
N SER A 39 -1.92 -9.67 6.05
CA SER A 39 -1.08 -10.70 5.42
C SER A 39 -1.37 -12.11 5.96
N ALA A 40 -2.13 -12.22 7.05
CA ALA A 40 -2.62 -13.49 7.57
C ALA A 40 -3.76 -14.03 6.70
N ALA A 41 -3.79 -15.34 6.46
CA ALA A 41 -4.72 -15.97 5.51
C ALA A 41 -6.21 -15.85 5.89
N ASP A 42 -6.51 -15.52 7.14
CA ASP A 42 -7.86 -15.36 7.69
C ASP A 42 -8.36 -13.90 7.67
N ARG A 43 -7.54 -12.95 7.17
CA ARG A 43 -7.87 -11.53 7.17
C ARG A 43 -7.54 -10.92 5.81
N THR A 44 -8.43 -10.04 5.34
CA THR A 44 -8.31 -9.43 4.01
C THR A 44 -8.54 -7.93 4.09
N THR A 45 -7.81 -7.16 3.29
CA THR A 45 -8.11 -5.73 3.05
C THR A 45 -8.69 -5.54 1.66
N THR A 46 -9.61 -4.58 1.54
CA THR A 46 -10.09 -4.04 0.27
C THR A 46 -9.80 -2.55 0.16
N PHE A 47 -9.39 -2.11 -1.03
CA PHE A 47 -9.16 -0.69 -1.32
C PHE A 47 -10.31 -0.16 -2.16
N LEU A 48 -11.05 0.80 -1.60
CA LEU A 48 -12.05 1.56 -2.34
C LEU A 48 -11.42 2.89 -2.77
N TYR A 49 -11.29 3.09 -4.07
CA TYR A 49 -10.70 4.30 -4.65
C TYR A 49 -11.47 4.73 -5.91
N ALA A 50 -11.29 5.99 -6.30
CA ALA A 50 -11.84 6.53 -7.54
C ALA A 50 -10.92 7.64 -8.07
N LEU A 51 -11.47 8.85 -8.29
CA LEU A 51 -10.80 9.97 -8.92
C LEU A 51 -9.57 10.47 -8.15
N GLY A 52 -9.60 10.37 -6.82
CA GLY A 52 -8.51 10.83 -5.95
C GLY A 52 -7.14 10.23 -6.29
N TRP A 53 -7.09 9.06 -6.95
CA TRP A 53 -5.85 8.41 -7.37
C TRP A 53 -5.60 8.46 -8.87
N THR A 54 -6.66 8.56 -9.70
CA THR A 54 -6.54 8.39 -11.15
C THR A 54 -6.27 9.68 -11.91
N GLN A 55 -6.71 10.83 -11.40
CA GLN A 55 -6.61 12.12 -12.10
C GLN A 55 -5.31 12.87 -11.75
N HIS A 56 -4.18 12.18 -11.91
CA HIS A 56 -2.83 12.73 -11.76
C HIS A 56 -1.98 12.32 -12.96
N THR A 57 -0.90 13.06 -13.25
CA THR A 57 0.04 12.69 -14.33
C THR A 57 0.64 11.30 -14.14
N VAL A 58 0.72 10.82 -12.90
CA VAL A 58 1.18 9.48 -12.51
C VAL A 58 0.02 8.59 -12.03
N GLY A 59 -1.23 8.88 -12.38
CA GLY A 59 -2.40 8.20 -11.82
C GLY A 59 -2.40 6.69 -11.99
N ALA A 60 -1.98 6.18 -13.15
CA ALA A 60 -1.80 4.74 -13.37
C ALA A 60 -0.78 4.10 -12.40
N GLN A 61 0.25 4.85 -12.00
CA GLN A 61 1.30 4.39 -11.09
C GLN A 61 0.82 4.30 -9.65
N ASN A 62 -0.09 5.18 -9.23
CA ASN A 62 -0.78 5.08 -7.96
C ASN A 62 -1.53 3.75 -7.87
N ILE A 63 -2.31 3.41 -8.91
CA ILE A 63 -3.07 2.16 -8.96
C ILE A 63 -2.14 0.94 -8.99
N ARG A 64 -1.04 0.97 -9.77
CA ARG A 64 -0.05 -0.13 -9.75
C ARG A 64 0.51 -0.38 -8.35
N THR A 65 0.80 0.68 -7.60
CA THR A 65 1.37 0.56 -6.26
C THR A 65 0.39 -0.13 -5.31
N MET A 66 -0.89 0.25 -5.33
CA MET A 66 -1.92 -0.43 -4.53
C MET A 66 -2.10 -1.90 -4.96
N ALA A 67 -2.15 -2.18 -6.27
CA ALA A 67 -2.27 -3.55 -6.76
C ALA A 67 -1.10 -4.44 -6.30
N MET A 68 0.12 -3.90 -6.30
CA MET A 68 1.29 -4.59 -5.77
C MET A 68 1.16 -4.87 -4.27
N ILE A 69 0.62 -3.94 -3.47
CA ILE A 69 0.36 -4.16 -2.04
C ILE A 69 -0.64 -5.32 -1.85
N GLN A 70 -1.75 -5.35 -2.59
CA GLN A 70 -2.73 -6.44 -2.48
C GLN A 70 -2.15 -7.81 -2.87
N LEU A 71 -1.25 -7.85 -3.85
CA LEU A 71 -0.53 -9.08 -4.22
C LEU A 71 0.44 -9.54 -3.12
N LEU A 72 1.14 -8.60 -2.48
CA LEU A 72 2.05 -8.91 -1.37
C LEU A 72 1.32 -9.41 -0.12
N LEU A 73 0.13 -8.87 0.14
CA LEU A 73 -0.72 -9.30 1.25
C LEU A 73 -1.52 -10.57 0.95
N GLY A 74 -1.56 -11.03 -0.31
CA GLY A 74 -2.34 -12.22 -0.69
C GLY A 74 -3.85 -11.99 -0.79
N ASN A 75 -4.31 -10.74 -0.83
CA ASN A 75 -5.73 -10.37 -0.76
C ASN A 75 -6.48 -10.54 -2.09
N MET A 76 -5.78 -10.73 -3.22
CA MET A 76 -6.41 -10.83 -4.53
C MET A 76 -7.20 -12.13 -4.68
N GLY A 77 -8.48 -12.03 -5.04
CA GLY A 77 -9.35 -13.19 -5.26
C GLY A 77 -10.00 -13.76 -3.99
N TRP A 78 -9.78 -13.15 -2.84
CA TRP A 78 -10.39 -13.54 -1.56
C TRP A 78 -11.60 -12.66 -1.21
N PRO A 79 -12.66 -13.22 -0.60
CA PRO A 79 -13.77 -12.44 -0.09
C PRO A 79 -13.30 -11.56 1.07
N VAL A 80 -13.85 -10.35 1.15
CA VAL A 80 -13.62 -9.48 2.30
C VAL A 80 -14.37 -10.05 3.49
N ALA A 81 -13.67 -10.40 4.57
CA ALA A 81 -14.32 -10.78 5.82
C ALA A 81 -15.22 -9.62 6.31
N ALA A 82 -16.49 -9.93 6.60
CA ALA A 82 -17.49 -8.98 7.06
C ALA A 82 -17.22 -8.46 8.48
#